data_AF-A0A7S1HDY8-F1
#
_entry.id   AF-A0A7S1HDY8-F1
#
_cell.length_a   1.000
_cell.length_b   1.000
_cell.length_c   1.000
_cell.angle_alpha   90.00
_cell.angle_beta   90.00
_cell.angle_gamma   90.00
#
_symmetry.space_group_name_H-M   'P 1'
#
loop_
_entity.id
_entity.type
_entity.pdbx_description
1 polymer ?
#
loop_
_entity_poly.entity_id
_entity_poly.type
_entity_poly.pdbx_seq_one_letter_code
_entity_poly.pdbx_strand_id
1 'polypeptide(L)'
;MLDEVNANAAVRVLVLVGEGRHFCSGFDLGALSTIDAGARFGELADALEAARPITIARLHGGVYGGAADLALACDFRFGAPAVEMFVPAARIGLHFYAGGLRRFVDRLGLATAKQVL
;
A
#
# COMPACT_ATOMS: atom_id res chain seq x y z
N MET A 1 -14.19 3.19 -9.76
CA MET A 1 -13.24 2.13 -10.16
C MET A 1 -13.29 0.89 -9.26
N LEU A 2 -12.86 0.92 -7.98
CA LEU A 2 -12.95 -0.29 -7.12
C LEU A 2 -14.41 -0.76 -6.94
N ASP A 3 -15.36 0.15 -6.81
CA ASP A 3 -16.78 -0.20 -6.72
C ASP A 3 -17.29 -0.92 -7.97
N GLU A 4 -16.86 -0.51 -9.16
CA GLU A 4 -17.21 -1.16 -10.42
C GLU A 4 -16.60 -2.57 -10.50
N VAL A 5 -15.34 -2.71 -10.07
CA VAL A 5 -14.66 -4.01 -9.96
C VAL A 5 -15.39 -4.93 -8.97
N ASN A 6 -15.82 -4.39 -7.84
CA ASN A 6 -16.56 -5.11 -6.81
C ASN A 6 -17.94 -5.54 -7.30
N ALA A 7 -18.65 -4.68 -8.04
CA ALA A 7 -19.96 -4.98 -8.62
C ALA A 7 -19.90 -6.01 -9.76
N ASN A 8 -18.78 -6.09 -10.49
CA ASN A 8 -18.63 -7.00 -11.62
C ASN A 8 -18.11 -8.39 -11.20
N ALA A 9 -19.02 -9.33 -10.95
CA ALA A 9 -18.69 -10.71 -10.56
C ALA A 9 -17.78 -11.48 -11.54
N ALA A 10 -17.68 -11.04 -12.81
CA ALA A 10 -16.75 -11.65 -13.77
C ALA A 10 -15.28 -11.34 -13.44
N VAL A 11 -15.00 -10.24 -12.74
CA VAL A 11 -13.64 -9.94 -12.27
C VAL A 11 -13.31 -10.84 -11.09
N ARG A 12 -12.36 -11.75 -11.28
CA ARG A 12 -11.90 -12.69 -10.24
C ARG A 12 -10.57 -12.30 -9.62
N VAL A 13 -9.76 -11.56 -10.37
CA VAL A 13 -8.43 -11.12 -9.98
C VAL A 13 -8.25 -9.66 -10.37
N LEU A 14 -7.72 -8.85 -9.45
CA LEU A 14 -7.31 -7.47 -9.68
C LEU A 14 -5.79 -7.38 -9.49
N VAL A 15 -5.07 -6.93 -10.52
CA VAL A 15 -3.62 -6.76 -10.44
C VAL A 15 -3.29 -5.27 -10.34
N LEU A 16 -2.68 -4.88 -9.23
CA LEU A 16 -2.15 -3.53 -9.02
C LEU A 16 -0.74 -3.45 -9.61
N VAL A 17 -0.55 -2.50 -10.52
CA VAL A 17 0.71 -2.26 -11.23
C VAL A 17 1.08 -0.77 -11.15
N GLY A 18 2.38 -0.49 -11.04
CA GLY A 18 2.92 0.84 -11.29
C GLY A 18 3.47 0.95 -12.72
N GLU A 19 3.45 2.15 -13.29
CA GLU A 19 4.13 2.46 -14.54
C GLU A 19 5.48 3.15 -14.27
N GLY A 20 6.41 3.05 -15.23
CA GLY A 20 7.74 3.66 -15.11
C GLY A 20 8.73 2.87 -14.25
N ARG A 21 9.68 3.57 -13.62
CA ARG A 21 10.85 2.95 -12.96
C ARG A 21 10.56 2.27 -11.63
N HIS A 22 9.59 2.79 -10.87
CA HIS A 22 9.25 2.31 -9.54
C HIS A 22 7.78 1.92 -9.51
N PHE A 23 7.41 1.01 -8.62
CA PHE A 23 6.02 0.64 -8.40
C PHE A 23 5.23 1.84 -7.87
N CYS A 24 5.69 2.44 -6.77
CA CYS A 24 5.06 3.64 -6.20
C CYS A 24 6.00 4.25 -5.14
N SER A 25 6.15 5.58 -5.15
CA SER A 25 6.90 6.33 -4.14
C SER A 25 6.10 6.65 -2.87
N GLY A 26 4.85 6.20 -2.81
CA GLY A 26 3.94 6.47 -1.71
C GLY A 26 3.28 7.84 -1.83
N PHE A 27 2.98 8.41 -0.67
CA PHE A 27 2.29 9.68 -0.54
C PHE A 27 3.14 10.87 -1.03
N ASP A 28 2.51 11.83 -1.71
CA ASP A 28 3.17 13.06 -2.15
C ASP A 28 3.36 14.04 -0.98
N LEU A 29 4.60 14.19 -0.53
CA LEU A 29 4.97 15.10 0.56
C LEU A 29 4.68 16.58 0.24
N GLY A 30 4.57 16.97 -1.04
CA GLY A 30 4.17 18.33 -1.42
C GLY A 30 2.72 18.66 -1.05
N ALA A 31 1.87 17.63 -0.88
CA ALA A 31 0.47 17.76 -0.49
C ALA A 31 0.24 17.67 1.04
N LEU A 32 1.31 17.51 1.82
CA LEU A 32 1.26 17.29 3.28
C LEU A 32 0.62 18.45 4.07
N SER A 33 0.58 19.66 3.49
CA SER A 33 -0.08 20.82 4.08
C SER A 33 -1.61 20.70 4.15
N THR A 34 -2.19 19.70 3.49
CA THR A 34 -3.62 19.39 3.56
C THR A 34 -3.85 18.20 4.48
N ILE A 35 -4.58 18.41 5.58
CA ILE A 35 -4.89 17.39 6.61
C ILE A 35 -5.51 16.12 6.01
N ASP A 36 -6.19 16.25 4.87
CA ASP A 36 -7.00 15.22 4.22
C ASP A 36 -6.17 14.18 3.43
N ALA A 37 -4.97 14.55 2.98
CA ALA A 37 -4.30 13.77 1.95
C ALA A 37 -3.74 12.42 2.48
N GLY A 38 -3.31 12.36 3.74
CA GLY A 38 -2.92 11.11 4.41
C GLY A 38 -4.12 10.19 4.72
N ALA A 39 -5.28 10.78 5.03
CA ALA A 39 -6.52 10.03 5.30
C ALA A 39 -7.00 9.32 4.03
N ARG A 40 -7.03 10.04 2.90
CA ARG A 40 -7.43 9.49 1.59
C ARG A 40 -6.56 8.35 1.11
N PHE A 41 -5.25 8.37 1.42
CA PHE A 41 -4.37 7.26 1.08
C PHE A 41 -4.71 6.01 1.91
N GLY A 42 -5.02 6.18 3.20
CA GLY A 42 -5.49 5.10 4.06
C GLY A 42 -6.82 4.51 3.62
N GLU A 43 -7.78 5.35 3.26
CA GLU A 43 -9.08 4.92 2.73
C GLU A 43 -8.92 4.09 1.45
N LEU A 44 -8.00 4.46 0.55
CA LEU A 44 -7.69 3.67 -0.64
C LEU A 44 -7.12 2.29 -0.26
N ALA A 45 -6.18 2.24 0.68
CA ALA A 45 -5.59 0.97 1.11
C ALA A 45 -6.62 0.07 1.80
N ASP A 46 -7.50 0.65 2.63
CA ASP A 46 -8.59 -0.07 3.29
C ASP A 46 -9.62 -0.60 2.28
N ALA A 47 -9.98 0.21 1.28
CA ALA A 47 -10.88 -0.21 0.20
C ALA A 47 -10.26 -1.31 -0.68
N LEU A 48 -8.93 -1.27 -0.88
CA LEU A 48 -8.20 -2.31 -1.61
C LEU A 48 -8.14 -3.62 -0.82
N GLU A 49 -7.89 -3.56 0.50
CA GLU A 49 -7.92 -4.74 1.37
C GLU A 49 -9.32 -5.37 1.44
N ALA A 50 -10.37 -4.56 1.37
CA ALA A 50 -11.76 -5.03 1.35
C ALA A 50 -12.27 -5.42 -0.06
N ALA A 51 -11.42 -5.37 -1.09
CA ALA A 51 -11.85 -5.66 -2.46
C ALA A 51 -12.34 -7.11 -2.60
N ARG A 52 -13.43 -7.29 -3.36
CA ARG A 52 -14.04 -8.61 -3.61
C ARG A 52 -13.12 -9.59 -4.36
N PRO A 53 -12.47 -9.23 -5.49
CA PRO A 53 -11.61 -10.17 -6.20
C PRO A 53 -10.30 -10.41 -5.45
N ILE A 54 -9.58 -11.47 -5.82
CA ILE A 54 -8.21 -11.69 -5.33
C ILE A 54 -7.32 -10.56 -5.85
N THR A 55 -6.61 -9.89 -4.95
CA THR A 55 -5.76 -8.74 -5.25
C THR A 55 -4.29 -9.15 -5.31
N ILE A 56 -3.58 -8.67 -6.34
CA ILE A 56 -2.17 -8.97 -6.56
C ILE A 56 -1.39 -7.67 -6.76
N ALA A 57 -0.41 -7.40 -5.91
CA ALA A 57 0.56 -6.35 -6.15
C ALA A 57 1.73 -6.88 -7.00
N ARG A 58 1.92 -6.34 -8.20
CA ARG A 58 3.08 -6.63 -9.06
C ARG A 58 4.14 -5.54 -8.87
N LEU A 59 5.16 -5.86 -8.09
CA LEU A 59 6.15 -4.94 -7.57
C LEU A 59 7.42 -4.92 -8.45
N HIS A 60 7.90 -3.73 -8.77
CA HIS A 60 9.17 -3.49 -9.45
C HIS A 60 9.81 -2.20 -8.94
N GLY A 61 11.14 -2.11 -9.04
CA GLY A 61 11.89 -0.94 -8.59
C GLY A 61 11.60 -0.61 -7.11
N GLY A 62 11.19 0.64 -6.87
CA GLY A 62 10.96 1.17 -5.52
C GLY A 62 9.51 1.04 -5.05
N VAL A 63 9.34 0.62 -3.80
CA VAL A 63 8.08 0.58 -3.06
C VAL A 63 8.27 1.37 -1.76
N TYR A 64 7.90 2.66 -1.78
CA TYR A 64 8.24 3.58 -0.69
C TYR A 64 7.04 4.08 0.10
N GLY A 65 7.21 4.21 1.42
CA GLY A 65 6.22 4.78 2.32
C GLY A 65 4.87 4.06 2.22
N GLY A 66 3.80 4.82 1.96
CA GLY A 66 2.44 4.30 1.81
C GLY A 66 2.30 3.21 0.73
N ALA A 67 3.20 3.16 -0.26
CA ALA A 67 3.19 2.08 -1.26
C ALA A 67 3.39 0.70 -0.64
N ALA A 68 4.16 0.60 0.45
CA ALA A 68 4.33 -0.64 1.19
C ALA A 68 3.01 -1.07 1.82
N ASP A 69 2.18 -0.13 2.30
CA ASP A 69 0.86 -0.45 2.80
C ASP A 69 -0.10 -0.90 1.69
N LEU A 70 -0.10 -0.25 0.52
CA LEU A 70 -0.88 -0.72 -0.64
C LEU A 70 -0.50 -2.15 -1.05
N ALA A 71 0.79 -2.47 -0.99
CA ALA A 71 1.27 -3.83 -1.25
C ALA A 71 0.81 -4.82 -0.17
N LEU A 72 0.76 -4.42 1.10
CA LEU A 72 0.27 -5.25 2.22
C LEU A 72 -1.26 -5.40 2.23
N ALA A 73 -1.99 -4.42 1.70
CA ALA A 73 -3.43 -4.47 1.51
C ALA A 73 -3.83 -5.53 0.48
N CYS A 74 -2.96 -5.85 -0.49
CA CYS A 74 -3.23 -6.91 -1.45
C CYS A 74 -3.16 -8.32 -0.80
N ASP A 75 -3.80 -9.31 -1.41
CA ASP A 75 -3.70 -10.71 -0.98
C ASP A 75 -2.28 -11.25 -1.25
N PHE A 76 -1.81 -11.06 -2.49
CA PHE A 76 -0.52 -11.54 -2.95
C PHE A 76 0.41 -10.40 -3.39
N ARG A 77 1.72 -10.65 -3.25
CA ARG A 77 2.79 -9.74 -3.65
C ARG A 77 3.78 -10.53 -4.49
N PHE A 78 4.02 -10.09 -5.73
CA PHE A 78 5.03 -10.66 -6.62
C PHE A 78 6.00 -9.56 -7.03
N GLY A 79 7.29 -9.78 -6.81
CA GLY A 79 8.34 -8.87 -7.22
C GLY A 79 9.64 -9.59 -7.51
N ALA A 80 10.58 -8.88 -8.14
CA ALA A 80 11.93 -9.38 -8.35
C ALA A 80 12.78 -9.21 -7.07
N PRO A 81 13.85 -10.00 -6.86
CA PRO A 81 14.79 -9.79 -5.75
C PRO A 81 15.42 -8.40 -5.69
N ALA A 82 15.44 -7.68 -6.82
CA ALA A 82 15.94 -6.31 -6.93
C ALA A 82 14.93 -5.24 -6.49
N VAL A 83 13.72 -5.61 -6.04
CA VAL A 83 12.75 -4.66 -5.49
C VAL A 83 13.26 -4.09 -4.18
N GLU A 84 13.21 -2.77 -4.05
CA GLU A 84 13.59 -2.06 -2.84
C GLU A 84 12.34 -1.56 -2.12
N MET A 85 12.20 -1.92 -0.85
CA MET A 85 11.10 -1.44 0.00
C MET A 85 11.66 -0.60 1.13
N PHE A 86 11.07 0.58 1.35
CA PHE A 86 11.52 1.47 2.40
C PHE A 86 10.38 2.33 2.95
N VAL A 87 10.25 2.43 4.27
CA VAL A 87 9.16 3.16 4.94
C VAL A 87 9.73 4.32 5.77
N PRO A 88 9.93 5.52 5.18
CA PRO A 88 10.63 6.62 5.84
C PRO A 88 9.78 7.48 6.78
N ALA A 89 8.48 7.20 6.96
CA ALA A 89 7.54 8.13 7.61
C ALA A 89 8.03 8.61 8.99
N ALA A 90 8.49 7.71 9.86
CA ALA A 90 8.99 8.09 11.18
C ALA A 90 10.24 8.98 11.13
N ARG A 91 11.09 8.83 10.11
CA ARG A 91 12.29 9.67 9.93
C ARG A 91 11.96 11.12 9.61
N ILE A 92 10.73 11.38 9.16
CA ILE A 92 10.22 12.72 8.86
C ILE A 92 9.12 13.16 9.83
N GLY A 93 9.01 12.50 10.99
CA GLY A 93 8.05 12.87 12.05
C GLY A 93 6.60 12.52 11.74
N LEU A 94 6.35 11.62 10.78
CA LEU A 94 5.03 11.14 10.42
C LEU A 94 4.80 9.72 10.95
N HIS A 95 3.54 9.39 11.20
CA HIS A 95 3.10 8.03 11.47
C HIS A 95 2.09 7.57 10.42
N PHE A 96 1.92 6.26 10.29
CA PHE A 96 0.88 5.70 9.43
C PHE A 96 -0.50 5.84 10.10
N TYR A 97 -1.54 5.87 9.27
CA TYR A 97 -2.93 5.76 9.71
C TYR A 97 -3.20 4.38 10.33
N ALA A 98 -4.29 4.27 11.10
CA ALA A 98 -4.58 3.09 11.91
C ALA A 98 -4.66 1.78 11.09
N GLY A 99 -5.32 1.79 9.93
CA GLY A 99 -5.40 0.63 9.03
C GLY A 99 -4.03 0.14 8.56
N GLY A 100 -3.13 1.07 8.22
CA GLY A 100 -1.76 0.72 7.83
C GLY A 100 -0.97 0.11 8.99
N LEU A 101 -1.00 0.73 10.18
CA LEU A 101 -0.34 0.15 11.36
C LEU A 101 -0.84 -1.27 11.66
N ARG A 102 -2.17 -1.49 11.54
CA ARG A 102 -2.80 -2.80 11.71
C ARG A 102 -2.29 -3.81 10.68
N ARG A 103 -2.27 -3.46 9.39
CA ARG A 103 -1.77 -4.34 8.32
C ARG A 103 -0.31 -4.72 8.51
N PHE A 104 0.55 -3.76 8.86
CA PHE A 104 1.96 -4.06 9.12
C PHE A 104 2.12 -5.08 10.26
N VAL A 105 1.41 -4.91 11.37
CA VAL A 105 1.46 -5.85 12.50
C VAL A 105 0.89 -7.22 12.11
N ASP A 106 -0.27 -7.26 11.45
CA ASP A 106 -0.96 -8.51 11.12
C ASP A 106 -0.22 -9.32 10.05
N ARG A 107 0.42 -8.67 9.07
CA ARG A 107 1.09 -9.35 7.94
C ARG A 107 2.57 -9.62 8.17
N LEU A 108 3.27 -8.78 8.95
CA LEU A 108 4.71 -8.90 9.19
C LEU A 108 5.05 -9.36 10.62
N GLY A 109 4.08 -9.31 11.54
CA GLY A 109 4.31 -9.51 12.96
C GLY A 109 4.82 -8.26 13.67
N LEU A 110 4.57 -8.18 14.98
CA LEU A 110 4.85 -6.99 15.78
C LEU A 110 6.33 -6.57 15.78
N ALA A 111 7.26 -7.53 15.84
CA ALA A 111 8.69 -7.24 15.90
C ALA A 111 9.17 -6.56 14.62
N THR A 112 8.83 -7.12 13.46
CA THR A 112 9.18 -6.56 12.16
C THR A 112 8.46 -5.23 11.93
N ALA A 113 7.18 -5.12 12.31
CA ALA A 113 6.45 -3.87 12.20
C ALA A 113 7.13 -2.73 12.96
N LYS A 114 7.59 -2.95 14.21
CA LYS A 114 8.34 -1.96 15.00
C LYS A 114 9.71 -1.59 14.43
N GLN A 115 10.33 -2.50 13.67
CA GLN A 115 11.62 -2.24 13.04
C GLN A 115 11.47 -1.38 11.78
N VAL A 116 10.37 -1.57 11.04
CA VAL A 116 10.15 -0.95 9.73
C VAL A 116 9.41 0.39 9.83
N LEU A 117 8.48 0.53 10.78
CA LEU A 117 7.69 1.75 11.03
C LEU A 117 8.39 2.66 12.03
#